data_AF-A0A2R5LEL1-F1
#
_entry.id   AF-A0A2R5LEL1-F1
#
_cell.length_a   1.000
_cell.length_b   1.000
_cell.length_c   1.000
_cell.angle_alpha   90.00
_cell.angle_beta   90.00
_cell.angle_gamma   90.00
#
_symmetry.space_group_name_H-M   'P 1'
#
loop_
_entity.id
_entity.type
_entity.pdbx_description
1 polymer ?
#
loop_
_entity_poly.entity_id
_entity_poly.type
_entity_poly.pdbx_seq_one_letter_code
_entity_poly.pdbx_strand_id
1 'polypeptide(L)'
;MNKLVIAFAVIALAAVCHGAASGSRLTDCQRRAEQERRVTALPGHIVPECDANGEYKAKQCFGARRKGNPFCSCFSRDYVQIKSPSTKITDCECVRERHEILQQQRRGGNRAGNVPTCNEETGEYVRG
;
A
#
# COMPACT_ATOMS: atom_id res chain seq x y z
N MET A 1 -46.83 -47.18 -0.19
CA MET A 1 -46.35 -47.51 1.16
C MET A 1 -45.10 -46.69 1.44
N ASN A 2 -45.20 -45.77 2.40
CA ASN A 2 -44.19 -44.93 3.09
C ASN A 2 -42.98 -44.44 2.26
N LYS A 3 -42.83 -43.18 1.80
CA LYS A 3 -43.00 -41.88 2.48
C LYS A 3 -42.70 -41.96 3.97
N LEU A 4 -41.41 -41.87 4.37
CA LEU A 4 -40.90 -41.23 5.62
C LEU A 4 -39.57 -41.80 6.15
N VAL A 5 -39.09 -42.97 5.71
CA VAL A 5 -37.88 -43.57 6.32
C VAL A 5 -36.57 -43.24 5.59
N ILE A 6 -36.61 -42.89 4.30
CA ILE A 6 -35.39 -42.54 3.54
C ILE A 6 -34.97 -41.06 3.79
N ALA A 7 -35.81 -40.27 4.47
CA ALA A 7 -35.56 -38.87 4.76
C ALA A 7 -34.53 -38.60 5.88
N PHE A 8 -34.03 -39.64 6.57
CA PHE A 8 -33.13 -39.46 7.73
C PHE A 8 -31.73 -40.07 7.55
N ALA A 9 -31.41 -40.67 6.39
CA ALA A 9 -30.08 -41.23 6.12
C ALA A 9 -29.30 -40.46 5.03
N VAL A 10 -29.68 -39.19 4.77
CA VAL A 10 -28.90 -38.25 3.94
C VAL A 10 -28.38 -37.08 4.79
N ILE A 11 -28.33 -37.27 6.11
CA ILE A 11 -27.69 -36.36 7.06
C ILE A 11 -26.27 -36.88 7.30
N ALA A 12 -25.36 -36.78 6.32
CA ALA A 12 -23.93 -37.07 6.58
C ALA A 12 -22.90 -36.58 5.55
N LEU A 13 -23.26 -36.13 4.33
CA LEU A 13 -22.24 -35.88 3.28
C LEU A 13 -22.47 -34.62 2.42
N ALA A 14 -23.18 -33.63 2.94
CA ALA A 14 -23.31 -32.32 2.27
C ALA A 14 -23.09 -31.13 3.21
N ALA A 15 -22.24 -31.31 4.23
CA ALA A 15 -21.45 -30.18 4.73
C ALA A 15 -20.34 -29.90 3.70
N VAL A 16 -20.73 -29.54 2.48
CA VAL A 16 -19.80 -28.90 1.55
C VAL A 16 -19.43 -27.61 2.24
N CYS A 17 -18.19 -27.58 2.71
CA CYS A 17 -17.56 -26.47 3.36
C CYS A 17 -17.90 -25.20 2.58
N HIS A 18 -18.76 -24.34 3.14
CA HIS A 18 -18.78 -22.92 2.80
C HIS A 18 -17.56 -22.26 3.46
N GLY A 19 -16.40 -22.90 3.33
CA GLY A 19 -15.13 -22.25 3.48
C GLY A 19 -14.99 -21.40 2.23
N ALA A 20 -15.54 -20.18 2.28
CA ALA A 20 -14.97 -19.11 1.49
C ALA A 20 -13.51 -18.98 1.95
N ALA A 21 -12.63 -19.79 1.37
CA ALA A 21 -11.24 -19.44 1.26
C ALA A 21 -11.19 -18.29 0.27
N SER A 22 -11.70 -17.12 0.68
CA SER A 22 -11.26 -15.85 0.15
C SER A 22 -9.81 -15.70 0.61
N GLY A 23 -8.92 -16.47 -0.02
CA GLY A 23 -7.51 -16.15 -0.02
C GLY A 23 -7.43 -14.77 -0.64
N SER A 24 -7.31 -13.74 0.21
CA SER A 24 -7.19 -12.36 -0.20
C SER A 24 -6.08 -12.29 -1.24
N ARG A 25 -6.42 -12.02 -2.51
CA ARG A 25 -5.40 -11.85 -3.54
C ARG A 25 -4.55 -10.67 -3.09
N LEU A 26 -3.28 -10.93 -2.79
CA LEU A 26 -2.34 -9.91 -2.36
C LEU A 26 -2.29 -8.79 -3.41
N THR A 27 -2.35 -7.56 -2.93
CA THR A 27 -2.07 -6.38 -3.76
C THR A 27 -0.62 -6.40 -4.26
N ASP A 28 -0.28 -5.49 -5.17
CA ASP A 28 1.09 -5.35 -5.66
C ASP A 28 2.07 -5.08 -4.50
N CYS A 29 1.77 -4.10 -3.64
CA CYS A 29 2.61 -3.79 -2.48
C CYS A 29 2.77 -4.97 -1.54
N GLN A 30 1.67 -5.64 -1.18
CA GLN A 30 1.70 -6.76 -0.23
C GLN A 30 2.56 -7.92 -0.77
N ARG A 31 2.38 -8.25 -2.05
CA ARG A 31 3.18 -9.28 -2.73
C ARG A 31 4.66 -8.94 -2.72
N ARG A 32 5.02 -7.70 -3.07
CA ARG A 32 6.43 -7.29 -3.09
C ARG A 32 7.01 -7.26 -1.67
N ALA A 33 6.26 -6.74 -0.70
CA ALA A 33 6.68 -6.74 0.70
C ALA A 33 6.94 -8.17 1.22
N GLU A 34 6.10 -9.14 0.87
CA GLU A 34 6.30 -10.54 1.21
C GLU A 34 7.54 -11.12 0.53
N GLN A 35 7.71 -10.87 -0.77
CA GLN A 35 8.85 -11.35 -1.54
C GLN A 35 10.17 -10.81 -0.97
N GLU A 36 10.28 -9.51 -0.76
CA GLU A 36 11.47 -8.88 -0.20
C GLU A 36 11.74 -9.40 1.23
N ARG A 37 10.71 -9.56 2.08
CA ARG A 37 10.91 -10.15 3.43
C ARG A 37 11.49 -11.56 3.42
N ARG A 38 11.26 -12.34 2.37
CA ARG A 38 11.82 -13.69 2.21
C ARG A 38 13.27 -13.68 1.76
N VAL A 39 13.76 -12.58 1.19
CA VAL A 39 15.17 -12.42 0.83
C VAL A 39 15.97 -12.04 2.08
N THR A 40 16.90 -12.90 2.48
CA THR A 40 17.69 -12.71 3.71
C THR A 40 18.66 -11.55 3.56
N ALA A 41 18.34 -10.43 4.22
CA ALA A 41 19.21 -9.36 4.72
C ALA A 41 20.50 -9.05 3.91
N LEU A 42 20.36 -8.78 2.61
CA LEU A 42 21.43 -8.13 1.86
C LEU A 42 21.59 -6.67 2.34
N PRO A 43 22.82 -6.15 2.48
CA PRO A 43 23.03 -4.73 2.72
C PRO A 43 22.32 -3.89 1.65
N GLY A 44 21.50 -2.92 2.07
CA GLY A 44 20.70 -2.09 1.14
C GLY A 44 19.37 -2.71 0.72
N HIS A 45 19.04 -3.93 1.17
CA HIS A 45 17.72 -4.53 0.96
C HIS A 45 16.61 -3.72 1.65
N ILE A 46 15.53 -3.49 0.90
CA ILE A 46 14.45 -2.60 1.30
C ILE A 46 13.12 -3.34 1.16
N VAL A 47 12.39 -3.44 2.28
CA VAL A 47 11.01 -3.93 2.28
C VAL A 47 10.09 -2.73 2.19
N PRO A 48 9.21 -2.63 1.16
CA PRO A 48 8.25 -1.55 1.09
C PRO A 48 7.18 -1.66 2.18
N GLU A 49 6.70 -0.51 2.61
CA GLU A 49 5.57 -0.38 3.52
C GLU A 49 4.26 -0.21 2.75
N CYS A 50 3.26 -1.00 3.12
CA CYS A 50 1.91 -0.90 2.60
C CYS A 50 0.98 -0.24 3.62
N ASP A 51 -0.06 0.43 3.15
CA ASP A 51 -1.16 0.93 3.99
C ASP A 51 -2.21 -0.17 4.27
N ALA A 52 -3.30 0.20 4.95
CA ALA A 52 -4.38 -0.72 5.32
C ALA A 52 -5.13 -1.32 4.12
N ASN A 53 -5.14 -0.64 2.97
CA ASN A 53 -5.74 -1.13 1.74
C ASN A 53 -4.77 -2.00 0.93
N GLY A 54 -3.52 -2.11 1.39
CA GLY A 54 -2.46 -2.79 0.66
C GLY A 54 -1.87 -1.95 -0.47
N GLU A 55 -2.09 -0.65 -0.52
CA GLU A 55 -1.37 0.22 -1.45
C GLU A 55 -0.02 0.63 -0.85
N TYR A 56 0.92 1.09 -1.69
CA TYR A 56 2.17 1.66 -1.18
C TYR A 56 1.88 2.90 -0.34
N LYS A 57 2.45 2.96 0.87
CA LYS A 57 2.46 4.21 1.64
C LYS A 57 3.20 5.29 0.86
N ALA A 58 2.68 6.52 0.93
CA ALA A 58 3.33 7.67 0.30
C ALA A 58 4.76 7.86 0.83
N LYS A 59 4.96 7.68 2.14
CA LYS A 59 6.26 7.79 2.80
C LYS A 59 6.87 6.40 2.97
N GLN A 60 8.10 6.24 2.50
CA GLN A 60 8.90 5.04 2.71
C GLN A 60 10.23 5.43 3.38
N CYS A 61 10.59 4.76 4.47
CA CYS A 61 11.75 5.11 5.28
C CYS A 61 12.76 3.96 5.31
N PHE A 62 14.02 4.25 4.98
CA PHE A 62 15.08 3.26 4.87
C PHE A 62 16.30 3.65 5.71
N GLY A 63 16.96 2.64 6.28
CA GLY A 63 18.22 2.82 7.00
C GLY A 63 18.08 3.48 8.37
N ALA A 64 18.05 2.67 9.42
CA ALA A 64 18.26 3.12 10.80
C ALA A 64 19.10 2.05 11.51
N ARG A 65 20.43 2.12 11.43
CA ARG A 65 21.27 1.01 11.91
C ARG A 65 22.34 1.35 12.94
N ARG A 66 22.65 2.61 13.26
CA ARG A 66 23.69 2.89 14.28
C ARG A 66 23.49 4.12 15.18
N LYS A 67 22.92 5.23 14.69
CA LYS A 67 22.53 6.45 15.45
C LYS A 67 22.03 7.50 14.44
N GLY A 68 20.73 7.82 14.42
CA GLY A 68 20.18 8.85 13.54
C GLY A 68 18.75 8.57 13.08
N ASN A 69 18.06 9.61 12.60
CA ASN A 69 16.75 9.51 11.99
C ASN A 69 16.85 8.74 10.66
N PRO A 70 15.84 7.91 10.31
CA PRO A 70 15.83 7.22 9.03
C PRO A 70 15.74 8.24 7.88
N PHE A 71 16.32 7.88 6.73
CA PHE A 71 16.08 8.65 5.50
C PHE A 71 14.77 8.19 4.90
N CYS A 72 13.82 9.13 4.76
CA CYS A 72 12.54 8.86 4.15
C CYS A 72 12.46 9.48 2.76
N SER A 73 11.68 8.89 1.86
CA SER A 73 11.37 9.42 0.53
C SER A 73 9.86 9.37 0.30
N CYS A 74 9.36 10.23 -0.59
CA CYS A 74 7.97 10.18 -1.03
C CYS A 74 7.85 9.39 -2.34
N PHE A 75 6.81 8.58 -2.44
CA PHE A 75 6.51 7.71 -3.56
C PHE A 75 5.09 7.93 -4.09
N SER A 76 4.90 7.70 -5.39
CA SER A 76 3.59 7.59 -6.00
C SER A 76 2.92 6.24 -5.67
N ARG A 77 1.64 6.08 -6.05
CA ARG A 77 0.91 4.80 -5.96
C ARG A 77 1.54 3.68 -6.80
N ASP A 78 2.23 4.04 -7.88
CA ASP A 78 2.97 3.10 -8.74
C ASP A 78 4.40 2.83 -8.22
N TYR A 79 4.70 3.25 -6.99
CA TYR A 79 6.02 3.15 -6.36
C TYR A 79 7.15 3.86 -7.12
N VAL A 80 6.82 4.97 -7.81
CA VAL A 80 7.83 5.87 -8.38
C VAL A 80 8.27 6.87 -7.31
N GLN A 81 9.57 7.05 -7.12
CA GLN A 81 10.08 8.05 -6.20
C GLN A 81 9.77 9.46 -6.73
N ILE A 82 9.05 10.26 -5.95
CA ILE A 82 8.64 11.63 -6.31
C ILE A 82 9.34 12.70 -5.47
N LYS A 83 9.94 12.33 -4.34
CA LYS A 83 10.79 13.21 -3.51
C LYS A 83 12.07 12.48 -3.11
N SER A 84 13.20 13.17 -3.25
CA SER A 84 14.51 12.67 -2.85
C SER A 84 14.58 12.32 -1.36
N PRO A 85 15.47 11.40 -0.95
CA PRO A 85 15.55 10.97 0.44
C PRO A 85 16.02 12.11 1.37
N SER A 86 15.40 12.25 2.53
CA SER A 86 15.78 13.21 3.58
C SER A 86 15.35 12.72 4.96
N THR A 87 16.11 13.11 5.99
CA THR A 87 15.75 12.88 7.40
C THR A 87 14.70 13.86 7.93
N LYS A 88 14.40 14.92 7.17
CA LYS A 88 13.41 15.95 7.55
C LYS A 88 11.98 15.60 7.12
N ILE A 89 11.80 14.59 6.27
CA ILE A 89 10.48 14.22 5.75
C ILE A 89 9.64 13.60 6.86
N THR A 90 8.54 14.27 7.22
CA THR A 90 7.57 13.81 8.23
C THR A 90 6.29 13.28 7.58
N ASP A 91 5.89 13.84 6.44
CA ASP A 91 4.69 13.46 5.69
C ASP A 91 4.98 13.46 4.17
N CYS A 92 4.20 12.72 3.40
CA CYS A 92 4.31 12.64 1.95
C CYS A 92 2.95 12.72 1.23
N GLU A 93 1.83 12.80 1.94
CA GLU A 93 0.50 12.83 1.32
C GLU A 93 0.31 14.07 0.45
N CYS A 94 0.68 15.26 0.95
CA CYS A 94 0.61 16.49 0.16
C CYS A 94 1.43 16.38 -1.13
N VAL A 95 2.67 15.89 -0.99
CA VAL A 95 3.60 15.75 -2.13
C VAL A 95 3.05 14.76 -3.17
N ARG A 96 2.45 13.65 -2.71
CA ARG A 96 1.81 12.65 -3.57
C ARG A 96 0.60 13.22 -4.30
N GLU A 97 -0.30 13.90 -3.58
CA GLU A 97 -1.48 14.54 -4.19
C GLU A 97 -1.08 15.59 -5.23
N ARG A 98 -0.14 16.48 -4.88
CA ARG A 98 0.42 17.47 -5.81
C ARG A 98 0.96 16.81 -7.08
N HIS A 99 1.69 15.70 -6.94
CA HIS A 99 2.22 14.96 -8.09
C HIS A 99 1.10 14.39 -8.96
N GLU A 100 0.10 13.74 -8.37
CA GLU A 100 -1.01 13.10 -9.10
C GLU A 100 -1.84 14.13 -9.89
N ILE A 101 -2.17 15.27 -9.29
CA ILE A 101 -2.91 16.36 -9.96
C ILE A 101 -2.10 16.91 -11.14
N LEU A 102 -0.81 17.23 -10.93
CA LEU A 102 0.05 17.77 -11.99
C LEU A 102 0.23 16.78 -13.14
N GLN A 103 0.36 15.47 -12.87
CA GLN A 103 0.44 14.45 -13.92
C GLN A 103 -0.86 14.32 -14.71
N GLN A 104 -2.02 14.43 -14.05
CA GLN A 104 -3.32 14.40 -14.73
C GLN A 104 -3.52 15.62 -15.63
N GLN A 105 -3.15 16.81 -15.15
CA GLN A 105 -3.18 18.04 -15.94
C GLN A 105 -2.29 17.92 -17.19
N ARG A 106 -1.07 17.37 -17.05
CA ARG A 106 -0.16 17.11 -18.19
C ARG A 106 -0.71 16.11 -19.21
N ARG A 107 -1.53 15.16 -18.76
CA ARG A 107 -2.20 14.17 -19.62
C ARG A 107 -3.49 14.69 -20.27
N GLY A 108 -3.80 15.98 -20.14
CA GLY A 108 -5.02 16.58 -20.68
C GLY A 108 -6.30 16.11 -19.96
N GLY A 109 -6.18 15.61 -18.73
CA GLY A 109 -7.32 15.17 -17.93
C GLY A 109 -8.14 16.34 -17.40
N ASN A 110 -9.47 16.23 -17.43
CA ASN A 110 -10.44 17.23 -16.95
C ASN A 110 -10.53 17.37 -15.41
N ARG A 111 -9.53 16.94 -14.65
CA ARG A 111 -9.55 17.07 -13.19
C ARG A 111 -9.04 18.45 -12.77
N ALA A 112 -9.99 19.35 -12.54
CA ALA A 112 -9.77 20.62 -11.85
C ALA A 112 -9.56 20.37 -10.34
N GLY A 113 -8.45 19.72 -9.97
CA GLY A 113 -7.99 19.67 -8.59
C GLY A 113 -7.18 20.92 -8.26
N ASN A 114 -7.44 21.56 -7.13
CA ASN A 114 -6.54 22.59 -6.62
C ASN A 114 -5.23 21.92 -6.22
N VAL A 115 -4.11 22.37 -6.79
CA VAL A 115 -2.79 21.81 -6.50
C VAL A 115 -2.39 22.25 -5.08
N PRO A 116 -2.23 21.32 -4.12
CA PRO A 116 -1.92 21.71 -2.75
C PRO A 116 -0.51 22.29 -2.64
N THR A 117 -0.34 23.24 -1.72
CA THR A 117 0.98 23.74 -1.34
C THR A 117 1.57 22.86 -0.25
N CYS A 118 2.78 22.38 -0.47
CA CYS A 118 3.48 21.48 0.45
C CYS A 118 4.76 22.13 0.95
N ASN A 119 5.13 21.84 2.19
CA ASN A 119 6.43 22.21 2.72
C ASN A 119 7.52 21.41 2.01
N GLU A 120 8.52 22.10 1.46
CA GLU A 120 9.56 21.48 0.64
C GLU A 120 10.60 20.68 1.45
N GLU A 121 10.64 20.81 2.78
CA GLU A 121 11.50 19.97 3.63
C GLU A 121 10.74 18.79 4.22
N THR A 122 9.60 19.07 4.85
CA THR A 122 8.85 18.08 5.64
C THR A 122 7.86 17.28 4.82
N GLY A 123 7.40 17.82 3.69
CA GLY A 123 6.36 17.24 2.83
C GLY A 123 4.93 17.43 3.36
N GLU A 124 4.77 18.18 4.45
CA GLU A 124 3.47 18.49 5.06
C GLU A 124 2.66 19.49 4.24
N TYR A 125 1.34 19.48 4.41
CA TYR A 125 0.49 20.53 3.86
C TYR A 125 0.81 21.88 4.50
N VAL A 126 0.98 22.90 3.68
CA VAL A 126 0.99 24.29 4.15
C VAL A 126 -0.45 24.76 4.18
N ARG A 127 -1.00 24.99 5.37
CA ARG A 127 -2.27 25.72 5.48
C ARG A 127 -1.99 27.19 5.20
N GLY A 128 -2.68 27.73 4.19
CA GLY A 128 -2.75 29.16 3.92
C GLY A 128 -3.68 29.87 4.89
#